data_AF-A0A1N6YEB6-F1
#
_entry.id   AF-A0A1N6YEB6-F1
#
_cell.length_a   1.000
_cell.length_b   1.000
_cell.length_c   1.000
_cell.angle_alpha   90.00
_cell.angle_beta   90.00
_cell.angle_gamma   90.00
#
_symmetry.space_group_name_H-M   'P 1'
#
loop_
_entity.id
_entity.type
_entity.pdbx_description
1 polymer ?
#
loop_
_entity_poly.entity_id
_entity_poly.type
_entity_poly.pdbx_seq_one_letter_code
_entity_poly.pdbx_strand_id
1 'polypeptide(L)' 'MGGCRCLYGLLVDLDHASAFCDAVAAQAGLRIAYIVTDDDRRFQAVARSLPDSVEPVRFYESYLSNFRFSMGR' A
#
# COMPACT_ATOMS: atom_id res chain seq x y z
N MET A 1 -24.70 -8.79 12.66
CA MET A 1 -23.35 -9.31 12.35
C MET A 1 -22.81 -8.48 11.20
N GLY A 2 -21.92 -7.54 11.48
CA GLY A 2 -21.40 -6.58 10.50
C GLY A 2 -20.56 -7.26 9.43
N GLY A 3 -20.71 -6.83 8.18
CA GLY A 3 -20.02 -7.39 7.03
C GLY A 3 -18.50 -7.41 7.22
N CYS A 4 -17.88 -8.52 6.82
CA CYS A 4 -16.43 -8.64 6.75
C CYS A 4 -15.92 -7.64 5.71
N ARG A 5 -15.52 -6.45 6.16
CA ARG A 5 -15.01 -5.39 5.29
C ARG A 5 -13.54 -5.69 5.04
N CYS A 6 -13.25 -6.35 3.92
CA CYS A 6 -11.88 -6.57 3.48
C CYS A 6 -11.27 -5.21 3.14
N LEU A 7 -10.46 -4.67 4.03
CA LEU A 7 -9.78 -3.39 3.88
C LEU A 7 -8.37 -3.65 3.34
N TYR A 8 -7.98 -2.86 2.36
CA TYR A 8 -6.63 -2.86 1.79
C TYR A 8 -6.06 -1.44 1.86
N GLY A 9 -4.75 -1.33 2.04
CA GLY A 9 -4.02 -0.08 2.01
C GLY A 9 -3.34 0.11 0.66
N LEU A 10 -3.22 1.34 0.19
CA LEU A 10 -2.44 1.70 -1.00
C LEU A 10 -1.55 2.89 -0.67
N LEU A 11 -0.24 2.70 -0.78
CA LEU A 11 0.80 3.70 -0.60
C LEU A 11 1.39 4.04 -1.97
N VAL A 12 1.05 5.20 -2.51
CA VAL A 12 1.61 5.73 -3.77
C VAL A 12 2.76 6.70 -3.56
N ASP A 13 2.82 7.31 -2.37
CA ASP A 13 3.85 8.29 -2.00
C ASP A 13 4.55 7.81 -0.73
N LEU A 14 5.82 7.46 -0.88
CA LEU A 14 6.62 6.88 0.20
C LEU A 14 7.07 7.92 1.22
N ASP A 15 6.96 9.22 0.94
CA ASP A 15 7.20 10.26 1.94
C ASP A 15 6.15 10.20 3.07
N HIS A 16 4.98 9.59 2.80
CA HIS A 16 3.93 9.34 3.79
C HIS A 16 3.97 7.94 4.42
N ALA A 17 5.03 7.16 4.18
CA ALA A 17 5.12 5.77 4.64
C ALA A 17 4.94 5.61 6.16
N SER A 18 5.50 6.51 6.97
CA SER A 18 5.37 6.45 8.44
C SER A 18 3.91 6.58 8.86
N ALA A 19 3.24 7.63 8.41
CA ALA A 19 1.83 7.87 8.73
C ALA A 19 0.92 6.75 8.21
N PHE A 20 1.26 6.18 7.06
CA PHE A 20 0.55 5.02 6.52
C PHE A 20 0.71 3.78 7.41
N CYS A 21 1.92 3.47 7.87
CA CYS A 21 2.16 2.33 8.76
C CYS A 21 1.41 2.49 10.09
N ASP A 22 1.40 3.71 10.66
CA ASP A 22 0.66 4.02 11.88
C ASP A 22 -0.86 3.82 11.70
N ALA A 23 -1.41 4.30 10.59
CA ALA A 23 -2.82 4.12 10.25
C ALA A 23 -3.18 2.64 10.03
N VAL A 24 -2.31 1.89 9.36
CA VAL A 24 -2.47 0.45 9.15
C VAL A 24 -2.45 -0.31 10.47
N ALA A 25 -1.54 0.02 11.38
CA ALA A 25 -1.47 -0.58 12.71
C ALA A 25 -2.71 -0.29 13.57
N ALA A 26 -3.32 0.89 13.40
CA ALA A 26 -4.54 1.27 14.10
C ALA A 26 -5.81 0.57 13.55
N GLN A 27 -5.75 -0.02 12.36
CA GLN A 27 -6.93 -0.52 11.65
C GLN A 27 -7.01 -2.05 11.66
N ALA A 28 -7.78 -2.58 12.62
CA ALA A 28 -8.05 -4.00 12.73
C ALA A 28 -8.75 -4.54 11.46
N GLY A 29 -8.15 -5.56 10.83
CA GLY A 29 -8.72 -6.27 9.68
C GLY A 29 -8.07 -5.93 8.33
N LEU A 30 -7.15 -4.96 8.27
CA LEU A 30 -6.31 -4.75 7.09
C LEU A 30 -5.27 -5.88 7.01
N ARG A 31 -5.18 -6.53 5.85
CA ARG A 31 -4.26 -7.66 5.63
C ARG A 31 -3.29 -7.46 4.47
N ILE A 32 -3.56 -6.52 3.58
CA ILE A 32 -2.75 -6.30 2.37
C ILE A 32 -2.48 -4.80 2.24
N ALA A 33 -1.20 -4.46 2.08
CA ALA A 33 -0.74 -3.12 1.79
C ALA A 33 -0.04 -3.09 0.42
N TYR A 34 -0.64 -2.40 -0.53
CA TYR A 34 -0.06 -2.16 -1.84
C TYR A 34 0.90 -0.98 -1.76
N ILE A 35 2.14 -1.17 -2.17
CA ILE A 35 3.18 -0.13 -2.17
C ILE A 35 3.63 0.08 -3.61
N VAL A 36 3.41 1.29 -4.12
CA VAL A 36 3.78 1.65 -5.48
C VAL A 36 5.16 2.29 -5.45
N THR A 37 6.17 1.58 -5.96
CA THR A 37 7.53 2.11 -6.06
C THR A 37 8.39 1.30 -7.03
N ASP A 38 9.19 1.99 -7.82
CA ASP A 38 10.23 1.38 -8.65
C ASP A 38 11.57 1.17 -7.89
N ASP A 39 11.67 1.57 -6.61
CA ASP A 39 12.87 1.41 -5.75
C ASP A 39 12.72 0.26 -4.73
N ASP A 40 13.54 -0.77 -4.88
CA ASP A 40 13.57 -1.94 -4.00
C ASP A 40 13.93 -1.61 -2.54
N ARG A 41 14.85 -0.67 -2.32
CA ARG A 41 15.28 -0.28 -0.97
C ARG A 41 14.16 0.41 -0.23
N ARG A 42 13.45 1.31 -0.93
CA ARG A 42 12.30 1.99 -0.36
C ARG A 42 11.15 1.01 -0.08
N PHE A 43 10.86 0.08 -0.99
CA PHE A 43 9.87 -0.97 -0.75
C PHE A 43 10.21 -1.79 0.51
N GLN A 44 11.46 -2.25 0.64
CA GLN A 44 11.90 -3.04 1.79
C GLN A 44 11.82 -2.25 3.12
N ALA A 45 12.10 -0.94 3.09
CA ALA A 45 11.99 -0.09 4.26
C ALA A 45 10.53 -0.02 4.76
N VAL A 46 9.57 0.18 3.85
CA VAL A 46 8.14 0.21 4.20
C VAL A 46 7.65 -1.18 4.62
N ALA A 47 8.02 -2.23 3.89
CA ALA A 47 7.64 -3.60 4.18
C ALA A 47 8.02 -4.04 5.60
N ARG A 48 9.19 -3.62 6.09
CA ARG A 48 9.66 -3.90 7.46
C ARG A 48 8.98 -3.06 8.54
N SER A 49 8.41 -1.92 8.16
CA SER A 49 7.69 -1.04 9.09
C SER A 49 6.23 -1.44 9.24
N LEU A 50 5.72 -2.32 8.39
CA LEU A 50 4.36 -2.82 8.47
C LEU A 50 4.23 -3.89 9.57
N PRO A 51 3.05 -4.02 10.18
CA PRO A 51 2.77 -5.11 11.11
C PRO A 51 2.85 -6.47 10.41
N ASP A 52 3.28 -7.51 11.13
CA ASP A 52 3.38 -8.88 10.60
C ASP A 52 2.05 -9.44 10.05
N SER A 53 0.92 -8.88 10.49
CA SER A 53 -0.42 -9.25 10.00
C SER A 53 -0.75 -8.71 8.62
N VAL A 54 0.10 -7.85 8.06
CA VAL A 54 -0.12 -7.14 6.81
C VAL A 54 0.93 -7.56 5.78
N GLU A 55 0.46 -8.10 4.67
CA GLU A 55 1.29 -8.51 3.56
C GLU A 55 1.59 -7.31 2.63
N PRO A 56 2.86 -6.89 2.49
CA PRO A 56 3.23 -5.86 1.53
C PRO A 56 3.28 -6.43 0.10
N VAL A 57 2.56 -5.80 -0.82
CA VAL A 57 2.55 -6.13 -2.25
C VAL A 57 3.10 -4.96 -3.04
N ARG A 58 4.17 -5.19 -3.83
CA ARG A 58 4.78 -4.15 -4.65
C ARG A 58 4.05 -3.98 -5.97
N PHE A 59 3.76 -2.74 -6.33
CA PHE A 59 3.40 -2.32 -7.68
C PHE A 59 4.44 -1.34 -8.22
N TYR A 60 4.65 -1.37 -9.52
CA TYR A 60 5.60 -0.49 -10.21
C TYR A 60 4.89 0.78 -10.69
N GLU A 61 5.48 1.95 -10.44
CA GLU A 61 4.91 3.26 -10.83
C GLU A 61 4.73 3.36 -12.35
N SER A 62 5.68 2.77 -13.08
CA SER A 62 5.68 2.64 -14.53
C SER A 62 4.45 1.91 -15.10
N TYR A 63 3.82 1.00 -14.35
CA TYR A 63 2.62 0.29 -14.80
C TYR A 63 1.33 1.08 -14.55
N LEU A 64 1.26 1.83 -13.46
CA LEU A 64 0.08 2.64 -13.13
C LEU A 64 0.03 3.93 -13.95
N SER A 65 1.17 4.48 -14.34
CA SER A 65 1.25 5.66 -15.21
C SER A 65 0.64 5.42 -16.59
N ASN A 66 0.70 4.18 -17.10
CA ASN A 66 0.05 3.81 -18.38
C ASN A 66 -1.49 3.76 -18.28
N PHE A 67 -2.06 3.42 -17.11
CA PHE A 67 -3.52 3.40 -16.91
C PHE A 67 -4.13 4.79 -16.71
N ARG A 68 -3.34 5.78 -16.28
CA ARG A 68 -3.80 7.18 -16.18
C ARG A 68 -4.15 7.79 -17.54
N PHE A 69 -3.67 7.22 -18.66
CA PHE A 69 -4.03 7.66 -20.01
C PHE A 69 -5.33 7.03 -20.56
N SER A 70 -5.87 5.97 -19.96
CA SER A 70 -7.08 5.29 -20.46
C SER A 70 -8.38 5.66 -19.74
N MET A 71 -8.34 6.36 -18.60
CA MET A 71 -9.54 6.85 -17.88
C MET A 71 -9.73 8.37 -18.04
N GLY A 72 -9.73 8.82 -19.28
CA GLY A 72 -9.86 10.24 -19.62
C GLY A 72 -10.56 10.46 -20.96
N ARG A 73 -11.75 9.88 -21.14
CA ARG A 73 -12.82 10.39 -22.03
C ARG A 73 -14.19 10.00 -21.47
#